data_AF-A0A2V9VNQ8-F1
#
_entry.id   AF-A0A2V9VNQ8-F1
#
_cell.length_a   1.000
_cell.length_b   1.000
_cell.length_c   1.000
_cell.angle_alpha   90.00
_cell.angle_beta   90.00
_cell.angle_gamma   90.00
#
_symmetry.space_group_name_H-M   'P 1'
#
loop_
_entity.id
_entity.type
_entity.pdbx_description
1 polymer ?
#
loop_
_entity_poly.entity_id
_entity_poly.type
_entity_poly.pdbx_seq_one_letter_code
_entity_poly.pdbx_strand_id
1 'polypeptide(L)'
;TLEEMAEAYVNFALKLPHDYELFYTHVCELSPPRGKGKPRPIRESRPNFGFVEERLAKRLGGTPDDHTQLALQVWATLHGTTMLLLTKSLPEGHEEELRIACRAAVKTMIDAAAQAKRESSAVGHG
;
A
#
# COMPACT_ATOMS: atom_id res chain seq x y z
N THR A 1 8.33 -2.70 10.44
CA THR A 1 8.93 -2.26 9.15
C THR A 1 7.83 -2.12 8.11
N LEU A 2 8.12 -1.66 6.88
CA LEU A 2 7.10 -1.59 5.81
C LEU A 2 6.67 -3.00 5.36
N GLU A 3 7.56 -3.97 5.53
CA GLU A 3 7.33 -5.38 5.26
C GLU A 3 6.40 -6.00 6.32
N GLU A 4 6.57 -5.67 7.61
CA GLU A 4 5.64 -6.08 8.68
C GLU A 4 4.27 -5.43 8.53
N MET A 5 4.19 -4.24 7.92
CA MET A 5 2.91 -3.58 7.62
C MET A 5 2.10 -4.39 6.61
N ALA A 6 2.74 -5.04 5.64
CA ALA A 6 2.06 -5.91 4.68
C ALA A 6 1.32 -7.05 5.39
N GLU A 7 2.01 -7.70 6.31
CA GLU A 7 1.48 -8.79 7.13
C GLU A 7 0.34 -8.31 8.03
N ALA A 8 0.53 -7.17 8.71
CA ALA A 8 -0.48 -6.58 9.58
C ALA A 8 -1.76 -6.17 8.80
N TYR A 9 -1.60 -5.64 7.59
CA TYR A 9 -2.72 -5.24 6.73
C TYR A 9 -3.58 -6.44 6.32
N VAL A 10 -2.94 -7.52 5.86
CA VAL A 10 -3.66 -8.75 5.48
C VAL A 10 -4.31 -9.40 6.72
N ASN A 11 -3.60 -9.48 7.84
CA ASN A 11 -4.14 -10.05 9.08
C ASN A 11 -5.35 -9.29 9.61
N PHE A 12 -5.31 -7.97 9.58
CA PHE A 12 -6.45 -7.14 9.97
C PHE A 12 -7.68 -7.47 9.12
N ALA A 13 -7.51 -7.49 7.80
CA ALA A 13 -8.61 -7.74 6.88
C ALA A 13 -9.23 -9.13 7.05
N LEU A 14 -8.41 -10.17 7.24
CA LEU A 14 -8.91 -11.52 7.48
C LEU A 14 -9.60 -11.68 8.83
N LYS A 15 -9.15 -10.96 9.86
CA LYS A 15 -9.75 -10.98 11.20
C LYS A 15 -11.10 -10.27 11.23
N LEU A 16 -11.25 -9.19 10.45
CA LEU A 16 -12.43 -8.33 10.42
C LEU A 16 -12.89 -8.11 8.97
N PRO A 17 -13.39 -9.16 8.29
CA PRO A 17 -13.70 -9.12 6.87
C PRO A 17 -14.82 -8.13 6.54
N HIS A 18 -15.83 -7.99 7.40
CA HIS A 18 -16.93 -7.04 7.19
C HIS A 18 -16.49 -5.59 7.39
N ASP A 19 -15.62 -5.31 8.36
CA ASP A 19 -15.04 -3.97 8.51
C ASP A 19 -14.22 -3.62 7.27
N TYR A 20 -13.44 -4.57 6.76
CA TYR A 20 -12.68 -4.38 5.54
C TYR A 20 -13.59 -4.08 4.34
N GLU A 21 -14.64 -4.86 4.13
CA GLU A 21 -15.62 -4.65 3.07
C GLU A 21 -16.30 -3.28 3.19
N LEU A 22 -16.74 -2.89 4.38
CA LEU A 22 -17.33 -1.58 4.64
C LEU A 22 -16.38 -0.43 4.24
N PHE A 23 -15.09 -0.54 4.56
CA PHE A 23 -14.09 0.51 4.31
C PHE A 23 -13.63 0.64 2.86
N TYR A 24 -13.69 -0.45 2.07
CA TYR A 24 -13.08 -0.50 0.74
C TYR A 24 -14.07 -0.73 -0.40
N THR A 25 -15.20 -1.39 -0.15
CA THR A 25 -16.25 -1.62 -1.15
C THR A 25 -17.25 -0.45 -1.16
N HIS A 26 -17.75 -0.08 0.01
CA HIS A 26 -18.89 0.85 0.12
C HIS A 26 -18.52 2.30 0.37
N VAL A 27 -17.24 2.58 0.62
CA VAL A 27 -16.80 3.92 1.05
C VAL A 27 -17.12 5.02 0.03
N CYS A 28 -17.10 4.73 -1.26
CA CYS A 28 -17.49 5.70 -2.29
C CYS A 28 -19.00 6.00 -2.27
N GLU A 29 -19.82 5.01 -1.93
CA GLU A 29 -21.28 5.14 -1.81
C GLU A 29 -21.67 5.88 -0.52
N LEU A 30 -20.90 5.67 0.55
CA LEU A 30 -21.12 6.28 1.87
C LEU A 30 -20.48 7.67 2.03
N SER A 31 -19.62 8.08 1.10
CA SER A 31 -18.94 9.37 1.16
C SER A 31 -19.83 10.52 0.67
N PRO A 32 -19.74 11.72 1.29
CA PRO A 32 -20.47 12.88 0.81
C PRO A 32 -20.05 13.23 -0.63
N PRO A 33 -20.95 13.85 -1.42
CA PRO A 33 -20.65 14.25 -2.79
C PRO A 33 -19.38 15.08 -2.85
N ARG A 34 -18.54 14.78 -3.83
CA ARG A 34 -17.29 15.51 -4.03
C ARG A 34 -17.58 16.99 -4.31
N GLY A 35 -17.05 17.87 -3.47
CA GLY A 35 -17.15 19.32 -3.67
C GLY A 35 -16.45 19.79 -4.95
N LYS A 36 -16.75 21.03 -5.38
CA LYS A 36 -16.06 21.66 -6.51
C LYS A 36 -14.62 21.98 -6.10
N GLY A 37 -13.63 21.39 -6.75
CA GLY A 37 -12.22 21.64 -6.49
C GLY A 37 -11.27 20.54 -6.98
N LYS A 38 -9.96 20.80 -6.87
CA LYS A 38 -8.93 19.78 -7.14
C LYS A 38 -9.08 18.62 -6.14
N PRO A 39 -8.85 17.37 -6.57
CA PRO A 39 -8.79 16.24 -5.64
C PRO A 39 -7.74 16.53 -4.56
N ARG A 40 -8.11 16.29 -3.30
CA ARG A 40 -7.17 16.34 -2.18
C ARG A 40 -6.24 15.11 -2.24
N PRO A 41 -4.98 15.22 -1.78
CA PRO A 41 -4.09 14.07 -1.65
C PRO A 41 -4.75 12.90 -0.91
N ILE A 42 -4.47 11.67 -1.34
CA ILE A 42 -5.12 10.46 -0.79
C ILE A 42 -4.91 10.36 0.73
N ARG A 43 -3.71 10.72 1.21
CA ARG A 43 -3.34 10.76 2.63
C ARG A 43 -4.30 11.56 3.51
N GLU A 44 -4.95 12.61 2.98
CA GLU A 44 -5.92 13.40 3.76
C GLU A 44 -7.24 12.66 4.01
N SER A 45 -7.56 11.70 3.14
CA SER A 45 -8.78 10.88 3.23
C SER A 45 -8.51 9.48 3.79
N ARG A 46 -7.25 9.04 3.78
CA ARG A 46 -6.82 7.68 4.15
C ARG A 46 -5.60 7.78 5.07
N PRO A 47 -5.79 7.88 6.40
CA PRO A 47 -4.69 8.00 7.35
C PRO A 47 -3.68 6.86 7.27
N ASN A 48 -4.15 5.64 6.97
CA ASN A 48 -3.27 4.49 6.73
C ASN A 48 -2.36 4.69 5.52
N PHE A 49 -2.86 5.30 4.44
CA PHE A 49 -2.06 5.64 3.26
C PHE A 49 -1.02 6.71 3.59
N GLY A 50 -1.42 7.77 4.32
CA GLY A 50 -0.48 8.80 4.78
C GLY A 50 0.66 8.23 5.62
N PHE A 51 0.36 7.27 6.51
CA PHE A 51 1.38 6.56 7.26
C PHE A 51 2.38 5.81 6.36
N VAL A 52 1.93 5.19 5.25
CA VAL A 52 2.84 4.54 4.29
C VAL A 52 3.78 5.56 3.65
N GLU A 53 3.25 6.69 3.19
CA GLU A 53 4.05 7.76 2.59
C GLU A 53 5.11 8.29 3.57
N GLU A 54 4.73 8.53 4.82
CA GLU A 54 5.66 8.97 5.88
C GLU A 54 6.78 7.95 6.14
N ARG A 55 6.43 6.65 6.16
CA ARG A 55 7.42 5.59 6.37
C ARG A 55 8.35 5.44 5.18
N LEU A 56 7.85 5.62 3.97
CA LEU A 56 8.67 5.64 2.75
C LEU A 56 9.58 6.86 2.73
N ALA A 57 9.07 8.05 3.04
CA ALA A 57 9.88 9.28 3.15
C ALA A 57 10.97 9.14 4.21
N LYS A 58 10.66 8.53 5.37
CA LYS A 58 11.67 8.27 6.42
C LYS A 58 12.76 7.31 5.97
N ARG A 59 12.43 6.26 5.21
CA ARG A 59 13.38 5.22 4.78
C ARG A 59 14.19 5.64 3.56
N LEU A 60 13.54 6.27 2.59
CA LEU A 60 14.12 6.60 1.29
C LEU A 60 14.59 8.05 1.24
N GLY A 61 14.19 8.91 2.19
CA GLY A 61 14.42 10.36 2.17
C GLY A 61 13.48 11.09 1.20
N GLY A 62 13.42 12.42 1.27
CA GLY A 62 12.45 13.23 0.51
C GLY A 62 11.20 13.53 1.34
N THR A 63 10.14 13.96 0.66
CA THR A 63 8.83 14.27 1.25
C THR A 63 7.83 13.13 1.03
N PRO A 64 6.75 13.01 1.82
CA PRO A 64 5.68 12.05 1.56
C PRO A 64 5.16 12.07 0.12
N ASP A 65 5.02 13.26 -0.47
CA ASP A 65 4.51 13.48 -1.83
C ASP A 65 5.37 12.80 -2.89
N ASP A 66 6.69 12.80 -2.70
CA ASP A 66 7.65 12.14 -3.61
C ASP A 66 7.43 10.62 -3.67
N HIS A 67 6.77 10.04 -2.66
CA HIS A 67 6.55 8.60 -2.53
C HIS A 67 5.11 8.16 -2.81
N THR A 68 4.23 9.07 -3.23
CA THR A 68 2.81 8.78 -3.49
C THR A 68 2.62 7.57 -4.44
N GLN A 69 3.39 7.51 -5.52
CA GLN A 69 3.28 6.43 -6.52
C GLN A 69 3.73 5.07 -5.95
N LEU A 70 4.82 5.04 -5.19
CA LEU A 70 5.28 3.82 -4.53
C LEU A 70 4.29 3.37 -3.45
N ALA A 71 3.73 4.30 -2.68
CA ALA A 71 2.69 4.01 -1.71
C ALA A 71 1.44 3.40 -2.38
N LEU A 72 1.03 3.91 -3.55
CA LEU A 72 -0.07 3.33 -4.34
C LEU A 72 0.23 1.90 -4.81
N GLN A 73 1.44 1.63 -5.29
CA GLN A 73 1.84 0.29 -5.73
C GLN A 73 1.82 -0.71 -4.58
N VAL A 74 2.36 -0.32 -3.42
CA VAL A 74 2.30 -1.12 -2.19
C VAL A 74 0.84 -1.35 -1.80
N TRP A 75 0.02 -0.30 -1.75
CA TRP A 75 -1.37 -0.42 -1.34
C TRP A 75 -2.21 -1.30 -2.29
N ALA A 76 -2.03 -1.17 -3.60
CA ALA A 76 -2.68 -2.01 -4.60
C ALA A 76 -2.29 -3.49 -4.45
N THR A 77 -1.01 -3.77 -4.21
CA THR A 77 -0.50 -5.14 -3.97
C THR A 77 -1.13 -5.76 -2.73
N LEU A 78 -1.20 -4.99 -1.63
CA LEU A 78 -1.83 -5.42 -0.39
C LEU A 78 -3.33 -5.65 -0.56
N HIS A 79 -4.03 -4.72 -1.21
CA HIS A 79 -5.46 -4.83 -1.44
C HIS A 79 -5.81 -6.03 -2.32
N GLY A 80 -5.09 -6.22 -3.43
CA GLY A 80 -5.29 -7.38 -4.31
C GLY A 80 -5.04 -8.71 -3.59
N THR A 81 -3.95 -8.79 -2.81
CA THR A 81 -3.64 -9.96 -1.98
C THR A 81 -4.77 -10.27 -1.00
N THR A 82 -5.22 -9.25 -0.26
CA THR A 82 -6.30 -9.40 0.70
C THR A 82 -7.61 -9.84 0.03
N MET A 83 -7.96 -9.26 -1.11
CA MET A 83 -9.19 -9.62 -1.83
C MET A 83 -9.16 -11.05 -2.32
N LEU A 84 -8.03 -11.54 -2.84
CA LEU A 84 -7.87 -12.94 -3.24
C LEU A 84 -8.11 -13.91 -2.06
N LEU A 85 -7.61 -13.56 -0.88
CA LEU A 85 -7.77 -14.35 0.34
C LEU A 85 -9.21 -14.30 0.88
N LEU A 86 -9.81 -13.10 0.96
CA LEU A 86 -11.18 -12.91 1.46
C LEU A 86 -12.23 -13.60 0.59
N THR A 87 -12.06 -13.53 -0.73
CA THR A 87 -12.99 -14.12 -1.69
C THR A 87 -12.75 -15.61 -1.91
N LYS A 88 -11.72 -16.20 -1.28
CA LYS A 88 -11.30 -17.59 -1.48
C LYS A 88 -11.10 -17.92 -2.97
N SER A 89 -10.48 -16.98 -3.70
CA SER A 89 -10.23 -17.12 -5.15
C SER A 89 -9.01 -17.97 -5.48
N LEU A 90 -8.30 -18.48 -4.48
CA LEU A 90 -7.18 -19.39 -4.63
C LEU A 90 -7.62 -20.85 -4.42
N PRO A 91 -6.95 -21.83 -5.06
CA PRO A 91 -7.06 -23.22 -4.63
C PRO A 91 -6.62 -23.35 -3.16
N GLU A 92 -7.31 -24.24 -2.43
CA GLU A 92 -7.06 -24.46 -0.99
C GLU A 92 -5.60 -24.86 -0.74
N GLY A 93 -4.98 -24.27 0.28
CA GLY A 93 -3.59 -24.54 0.69
C GLY A 93 -2.54 -23.60 0.10
N HIS A 94 -2.92 -22.70 -0.82
CA HIS A 94 -2.01 -21.71 -1.42
C HIS A 94 -2.01 -20.34 -0.73
N GLU A 95 -2.72 -20.19 0.39
CA GLU A 95 -2.87 -18.91 1.09
C GLU A 95 -1.52 -18.38 1.60
N GLU A 96 -0.69 -19.24 2.20
CA GLU A 96 0.62 -18.82 2.71
C GLU A 96 1.59 -18.48 1.56
N GLU A 97 1.53 -19.21 0.44
CA GLU A 97 2.33 -18.89 -0.75
C GLU A 97 2.01 -17.50 -1.28
N LEU A 98 0.73 -17.13 -1.35
CA LEU A 98 0.32 -15.79 -1.75
C LEU A 98 0.82 -14.73 -0.75
N ARG A 99 0.77 -15.00 0.56
CA ARG A 99 1.28 -14.09 1.59
C ARG A 99 2.79 -13.89 1.48
N ILE A 100 3.55 -14.96 1.27
CA ILE A 100 4.99 -14.91 0.99
C ILE A 100 5.26 -14.06 -0.24
N ALA A 101 4.55 -14.30 -1.34
CA ALA A 101 4.69 -13.55 -2.59
C ALA A 101 4.40 -12.06 -2.39
N CYS A 102 3.36 -11.71 -1.63
CA CYS A 102 3.01 -10.33 -1.30
C CYS A 102 4.13 -9.63 -0.51
N ARG A 103 4.65 -10.27 0.55
CA ARG A 103 5.77 -9.72 1.33
C ARG A 103 7.01 -9.50 0.45
N ALA A 104 7.33 -10.48 -0.40
CA ALA A 104 8.45 -10.39 -1.33
C ALA A 104 8.28 -9.28 -2.37
N ALA A 105 7.07 -9.09 -2.91
CA ALA A 105 6.75 -8.03 -3.84
C ALA A 105 6.91 -6.64 -3.19
N VAL A 106 6.36 -6.44 -1.98
CA VAL A 106 6.50 -5.19 -1.23
C VAL A 106 7.96 -4.86 -0.97
N LYS A 107 8.74 -5.84 -0.50
CA LYS A 107 10.18 -5.67 -0.29
C LYS A 107 10.90 -5.28 -1.59
N THR A 108 10.60 -5.98 -2.69
CA THR A 108 11.23 -5.74 -4.00
C THR A 108 10.94 -4.33 -4.51
N MET A 109 9.70 -3.84 -4.39
CA MET A 109 9.34 -2.48 -4.79
C MET A 109 10.11 -1.42 -4.00
N ILE A 110 10.25 -1.61 -2.68
CA ILE A 110 10.97 -0.67 -1.82
C ILE A 110 12.47 -0.69 -2.11
N ASP A 111 13.06 -1.89 -2.28
CA ASP A 111 14.49 -2.04 -2.57
C ASP A 111 14.85 -1.45 -3.95
N ALA A 112 13.99 -1.67 -4.95
CA ALA A 112 14.14 -1.07 -6.28
C ALA A 112 14.07 0.47 -6.23
N ALA A 113 13.13 1.03 -5.48
CA ALA A 113 13.04 2.48 -5.28
C ALA A 113 14.28 3.04 -4.57
N ALA A 114 14.81 2.33 -3.58
CA ALA A 114 16.04 2.70 -2.91
C ALA A 114 17.25 2.69 -3.87
N GLN A 115 17.32 1.72 -4.78
CA GLN A 115 18.37 1.63 -5.79
C GLN A 115 18.30 2.78 -6.79
N ALA A 116 17.14 3.03 -7.38
CA ALA A 116 16.94 4.12 -8.35
C ALA A 116 17.34 5.48 -7.77
N LYS A 117 17.07 5.72 -6.48
CA LYS A 117 17.48 6.94 -5.80
C LYS A 117 19.00 7.08 -5.66
N ARG A 118 19.70 5.98 -5.35
CA ARG A 118 21.17 5.97 -5.25
C ARG A 118 21.82 6.28 -6.59
N GLU A 119 21.32 5.68 -7.67
CA GLU A 119 21.79 5.91 -9.03
C GLU A 119 21.58 7.37 -9.46
N SER A 120 20.40 7.94 -9.17
CA SER A 120 20.10 9.36 -9.45
C SER A 120 21.02 10.32 -8.68
N SER A 121 21.44 9.95 -7.47
CA SER A 121 22.35 10.76 -6.65
C SER A 121 23.80 10.68 -7.11
N ALA A 122 24.20 9.56 -7.71
CA ALA A 122 25.53 9.35 -8.28
C ALA A 122 25.75 10.12 -9.60
N VAL A 123 24.70 10.27 -10.41
CA VAL A 123 24.76 11.00 -11.70
C VAL A 123 24.80 12.53 -11.49
N GLY A 124 24.24 13.05 -10.40
CA GLY A 124 24.19 14.50 -10.12
C GLY A 124 25.49 15.14 -9.59
N HIS A 125 26.56 14.37 -9.40
CA HIS A 125 27.87 14.83 -8.91
C HIS A 125 29.01 14.69 -9.95
N GLY A 126 28.66 14.49 -11.24
CA GLY A 126 29.59 14.36 -12.36
C GLY A 126 29.67 15.62 -13.20
#